data_AF-A0A2E7DRF3-F1
#
_entry.id   AF-A0A2E7DRF3-F1
#
_cell.length_a   1.000
_cell.length_b   1.000
_cell.length_c   1.000
_cell.angle_alpha   90.00
_cell.angle_beta   90.00
_cell.angle_gamma   90.00
#
_symmetry.space_group_name_H-M   'P 1'
#
loop_
_entity.id
_entity.type
_entity.pdbx_description
1 polymer ?
#
loop_
_entity_poly.entity_id
_entity_poly.type
_entity_poly.pdbx_seq_one_letter_code
_entity_poly.pdbx_strand_id
1 'polypeptide(L)'
;MSNHLFQRLMLFLMMCGLAALSPNTFGQQSLPPVSTPPGVMLVEVHREEGFSSDQYFWTRLGNTNGSTLFYHDDQEHWETDNFRPLLARRDAVSFDDWSIVSHENFNQWAYQSRPLFTWELEEEAGQIATNYALYGPGPNGETPLSENRLGVLMPPKGWQVARFTPSSTANLPDGFNLEQVDSSQGVILTNTKGFSLYTYNGPLHPEVACMETDCYEHWIPVYAPAIAKGVGEFSIIGRIDGTQQWAFRDQGIFRYKGDLLPGDVHGRNNLDQFQVALLKFNFIPPGVEVVAQPGYGDIFTLNGKTLYFGSAFEKYWGGRNLRGSFEIAYFKGKRLGGDACVSEGCLRRWQPFAAPPDAISNGFWEVVTRRDGSRQWAYKGFALYTNSDDNAVGQMNGHSIYDIADVDGDEEATARTKLLAEVGNALGGAGVYWSVAKP
;
A
#
# COMPACT_ATOMS: atom_id res chain seq x y z
N MET A 1 -68.03 -5.35 53.12
CA MET A 1 -68.79 -6.33 52.32
C MET A 1 -69.62 -5.57 51.29
N SER A 2 -69.52 -5.95 50.00
CA SER A 2 -70.26 -5.48 48.80
C SER A 2 -70.06 -4.01 48.33
N ASN A 3 -69.30 -3.79 47.24
CA ASN A 3 -69.69 -3.69 45.82
C ASN A 3 -70.29 -2.31 45.44
N HIS A 4 -69.46 -1.36 44.98
CA HIS A 4 -69.05 -1.05 43.59
C HIS A 4 -70.15 -0.45 42.68
N LEU A 5 -69.94 0.83 42.33
CA LEU A 5 -70.67 1.59 41.31
C LEU A 5 -69.69 2.35 40.40
N PHE A 6 -70.14 2.60 39.16
CA PHE A 6 -69.70 3.59 38.16
C PHE A 6 -68.61 3.24 37.12
N GLN A 7 -69.09 2.65 36.02
CA GLN A 7 -69.05 3.11 34.61
C GLN A 7 -68.16 4.33 34.23
N ARG A 8 -67.33 4.17 33.17
CA ARG A 8 -67.16 5.13 32.05
C ARG A 8 -66.38 4.56 30.85
N LEU A 9 -67.08 4.51 29.71
CA LEU A 9 -66.74 4.83 28.32
C LEU A 9 -65.30 4.62 27.78
N MET A 10 -65.16 3.81 26.71
CA MET A 10 -63.98 3.85 25.82
C MET A 10 -64.43 3.81 24.35
N LEU A 11 -63.93 4.78 23.57
CA LEU A 11 -64.23 5.06 22.16
C LEU A 11 -63.49 4.07 21.24
N PHE A 12 -64.18 3.53 20.24
CA PHE A 12 -63.60 2.76 19.13
C PHE A 12 -63.11 3.71 18.02
N LEU A 13 -61.87 3.54 17.55
CA LEU A 13 -61.34 4.21 16.37
C LEU A 13 -60.84 3.18 15.36
N MET A 14 -61.33 3.35 14.13
CA MET A 14 -61.17 2.51 12.94
C MET A 14 -59.71 2.53 12.43
N MET A 15 -59.06 1.38 12.28
CA MET A 15 -57.76 1.27 11.61
C MET A 15 -57.94 1.13 10.10
N CYS A 16 -57.35 2.05 9.35
CA CYS A 16 -57.22 2.02 7.89
C CYS A 16 -55.90 1.32 7.52
N GLY A 17 -55.95 0.33 6.63
CA GLY A 17 -54.79 -0.43 6.20
C GLY A 17 -53.91 0.32 5.20
N LEU A 18 -52.63 0.48 5.53
CA LEU A 18 -51.57 0.91 4.61
C LEU A 18 -50.68 -0.31 4.33
N ALA A 19 -50.69 -0.77 3.08
CA ALA A 19 -49.75 -1.76 2.59
C ALA A 19 -48.35 -1.13 2.55
N ALA A 20 -47.43 -1.63 3.38
CA ALA A 20 -46.04 -1.22 3.36
C ALA A 20 -45.34 -1.88 2.17
N LEU A 21 -44.96 -1.06 1.18
CA LEU A 21 -43.98 -1.42 0.16
C LEU A 21 -42.62 -1.59 0.86
N SER A 22 -42.03 -2.77 0.74
CA SER A 22 -40.69 -3.06 1.22
C SER A 22 -39.68 -2.16 0.49
N PRO A 23 -38.76 -1.46 1.20
CA PRO A 23 -37.69 -0.76 0.53
C PRO A 23 -36.73 -1.79 -0.07
N ASN A 24 -36.49 -1.66 -1.38
CA ASN A 24 -35.42 -2.36 -2.08
C ASN A 24 -34.11 -2.12 -1.32
N THR A 25 -33.49 -3.21 -0.86
CA THR A 25 -32.10 -3.23 -0.43
C THR A 25 -31.23 -2.88 -1.62
N PHE A 26 -30.78 -1.62 -1.70
CA PHE A 26 -29.61 -1.27 -2.49
C PHE A 26 -28.44 -2.10 -1.95
N GLY A 27 -27.80 -2.87 -2.83
CA GLY A 27 -26.64 -3.68 -2.49
C GLY A 27 -25.57 -2.81 -1.86
N GLN A 28 -25.24 -3.10 -0.60
CA GLN A 28 -24.06 -2.56 0.05
C GLN A 28 -22.87 -3.06 -0.77
N GLN A 29 -22.23 -2.17 -1.54
CA GLN A 29 -20.95 -2.50 -2.18
C GLN A 29 -20.01 -2.94 -1.05
N SER A 30 -19.68 -4.23 -1.00
CA SER A 30 -18.66 -4.74 -0.11
C SER A 30 -17.36 -4.00 -0.43
N LEU A 31 -16.70 -3.46 0.60
CA LEU A 31 -15.37 -2.90 0.45
C LEU A 31 -14.49 -3.92 -0.31
N PRO A 32 -13.60 -3.47 -1.23
CA PRO A 32 -12.65 -4.37 -1.88
C PRO A 32 -11.92 -5.21 -0.83
N PRO A 33 -11.45 -6.43 -1.13
CA PRO A 33 -10.63 -7.19 -0.20
C PRO A 33 -9.29 -6.48 0.08
N VAL A 34 -8.68 -6.82 1.22
CA VAL A 34 -7.32 -6.36 1.55
C VAL A 34 -6.29 -7.00 0.61
N SER A 35 -5.20 -6.31 0.30
CA SER A 35 -4.12 -6.84 -0.55
C SER A 35 -3.32 -7.96 0.12
N THR A 36 -3.23 -7.94 1.45
CA THR A 36 -2.40 -8.83 2.27
C THR A 36 -3.14 -9.23 3.56
N PRO A 37 -2.96 -10.47 4.04
CA PRO A 37 -3.52 -10.89 5.32
C PRO A 37 -2.76 -10.22 6.48
N PRO A 38 -3.39 -10.08 7.66
CA PRO A 38 -2.72 -9.53 8.83
C PRO A 38 -1.41 -10.27 9.14
N GLY A 39 -0.32 -9.51 9.31
CA GLY A 39 1.01 -10.05 9.59
C GLY A 39 1.87 -10.29 8.35
N VAL A 40 1.36 -10.02 7.16
CA VAL A 40 2.12 -10.08 5.91
C VAL A 40 2.32 -8.67 5.35
N MET A 41 3.57 -8.33 5.09
CA MET A 41 3.98 -7.03 4.59
C MET A 41 4.19 -7.05 3.08
N LEU A 42 4.04 -5.88 2.47
CA LEU A 42 4.56 -5.53 1.16
C LEU A 42 5.86 -4.75 1.37
N VAL A 43 6.95 -5.26 0.81
CA VAL A 43 8.28 -4.67 0.95
C VAL A 43 8.89 -4.44 -0.41
N GLU A 44 9.36 -3.22 -0.64
CA GLU A 44 9.97 -2.83 -1.90
C GLU A 44 11.44 -3.25 -1.96
N VAL A 45 11.84 -3.79 -3.10
CA VAL A 45 13.22 -4.17 -3.38
C VAL A 45 13.86 -3.09 -4.22
N HIS A 46 14.98 -2.57 -3.72
CA HIS A 46 15.71 -1.46 -4.33
C HIS A 46 17.16 -1.86 -4.59
N ARG A 47 17.76 -1.26 -5.63
CA ARG A 47 19.21 -1.13 -5.74
C ARG A 47 19.64 0.21 -5.14
N GLU A 48 20.58 0.15 -4.21
CA GLU A 48 21.27 1.34 -3.73
C GLU A 48 22.08 2.00 -4.85
N GLU A 49 21.92 3.31 -5.00
CA GLU A 49 22.76 4.11 -5.88
C GLU A 49 23.69 5.01 -5.05
N GLY A 50 24.97 5.08 -5.44
CA GLY A 50 25.96 5.83 -4.64
C GLY A 50 25.79 7.35 -4.71
N PHE A 51 25.23 7.86 -5.80
CA PHE A 51 25.10 9.31 -6.08
C PHE A 51 23.76 9.67 -6.75
N SER A 52 22.80 8.76 -6.81
CA SER A 52 21.51 8.96 -7.47
C SER A 52 20.38 8.45 -6.59
N SER A 53 19.14 8.52 -7.08
CA SER A 53 17.99 7.91 -6.39
C SER A 53 18.16 6.41 -6.38
N ASP A 54 17.83 5.77 -5.26
CA ASP A 54 17.75 4.31 -5.22
C ASP A 54 16.75 3.83 -6.29
N GLN A 55 17.07 2.74 -6.99
CA GLN A 55 16.26 2.25 -8.09
C GLN A 55 15.32 1.14 -7.60
N TYR A 56 14.01 1.38 -7.66
CA TYR A 56 12.99 0.36 -7.43
C TYR A 56 13.06 -0.75 -8.49
N PHE A 57 12.94 -2.01 -8.06
CA PHE A 57 12.82 -3.16 -8.95
C PHE A 57 11.42 -3.78 -8.94
N TRP A 58 10.96 -4.22 -7.76
CA TRP A 58 9.68 -4.92 -7.56
C TRP A 58 9.32 -4.97 -6.07
N THR A 59 8.05 -5.27 -5.80
CA THR A 59 7.53 -5.48 -4.44
C THR A 59 7.40 -6.96 -4.12
N ARG A 60 7.71 -7.32 -2.87
CA ARG A 60 7.70 -8.70 -2.38
C ARG A 60 7.00 -8.84 -1.05
N LEU A 61 6.64 -10.08 -0.74
CA LEU A 61 5.98 -10.42 0.50
C LEU A 61 7.01 -10.49 1.64
N GLY A 62 6.65 -9.94 2.79
CA GLY A 62 7.46 -9.96 4.01
C GLY A 62 6.69 -10.47 5.22
N ASN A 63 7.41 -10.95 6.22
CA ASN A 63 6.82 -11.15 7.55
C ASN A 63 6.69 -9.79 8.28
N THR A 64 6.21 -9.79 9.53
CA THR A 64 6.03 -8.57 10.35
C THR A 64 7.32 -7.81 10.65
N ASN A 65 8.49 -8.44 10.49
CA ASN A 65 9.80 -7.82 10.66
C ASN A 65 10.36 -7.30 9.33
N GLY A 66 9.64 -7.50 8.22
CA GLY A 66 10.12 -7.19 6.89
C GLY A 66 11.08 -8.24 6.32
N SER A 67 11.33 -9.39 6.95
CA SER A 67 12.13 -10.47 6.34
C SER A 67 11.44 -11.02 5.08
N THR A 68 12.23 -11.45 4.11
CA THR A 68 11.79 -12.00 2.83
C THR A 68 10.99 -13.28 3.04
N LEU A 69 9.84 -13.38 2.37
CA LEU A 69 9.10 -14.62 2.26
C LEU A 69 9.50 -15.39 0.99
N PHE A 70 9.48 -16.71 1.10
CA PHE A 70 9.88 -17.63 0.05
C PHE A 70 8.82 -18.69 -0.18
N TYR A 71 8.87 -19.31 -1.34
CA TYR A 71 8.20 -20.59 -1.62
C TYR A 71 9.18 -21.51 -2.33
N HIS A 72 8.89 -22.82 -2.33
CA HIS A 72 9.63 -23.81 -3.10
C HIS A 72 8.85 -24.21 -4.36
N ASP A 73 9.55 -24.45 -5.47
CA ASP A 73 8.93 -24.85 -6.74
C ASP A 73 8.36 -26.30 -6.70
N ASP A 74 8.98 -27.18 -5.92
CA ASP A 74 8.49 -28.54 -5.63
C ASP A 74 7.80 -28.56 -4.26
N GLN A 75 6.52 -28.90 -4.21
CA GLN A 75 5.75 -28.92 -2.96
C GLN A 75 5.81 -30.27 -2.21
N GLU A 76 6.34 -31.32 -2.82
CA GLU A 76 6.35 -32.68 -2.27
C GLU A 76 7.71 -33.08 -1.69
N HIS A 77 8.82 -32.60 -2.28
CA HIS A 77 10.17 -33.06 -1.92
C HIS A 77 11.14 -31.89 -1.76
N TRP A 78 11.10 -31.22 -0.61
CA TRP A 78 12.00 -30.11 -0.31
C TRP A 78 12.58 -30.21 1.10
N GLU A 79 13.85 -29.84 1.22
CA GLU A 79 14.53 -29.76 2.52
C GLU A 79 14.12 -28.46 3.22
N THR A 80 13.68 -28.59 4.47
CA THR A 80 13.20 -27.46 5.27
C THR A 80 14.31 -26.83 6.12
N ASP A 81 15.57 -27.18 5.87
CA ASP A 81 16.70 -26.72 6.67
C ASP A 81 16.76 -25.19 6.62
N ASN A 82 16.67 -24.56 7.80
CA ASN A 82 16.58 -23.11 8.02
C ASN A 82 15.31 -22.42 7.49
N PHE A 83 14.40 -23.12 6.80
CA PHE A 83 13.11 -22.56 6.40
C PHE A 83 12.06 -22.82 7.49
N ARG A 84 11.24 -21.81 7.76
CA ARG A 84 10.15 -21.87 8.75
C ARG A 84 8.83 -21.50 8.10
N PRO A 85 7.77 -22.30 8.28
CA PRO A 85 6.45 -21.98 7.73
C PRO A 85 5.96 -20.61 8.22
N LEU A 86 5.43 -19.80 7.31
CA LEU A 86 4.69 -18.60 7.68
C LEU A 86 3.34 -19.02 8.27
N LEU A 87 3.23 -18.95 9.60
CA LEU A 87 2.05 -19.39 10.31
C LEU A 87 0.84 -18.50 10.00
N ALA A 88 -0.29 -19.14 9.70
CA ALA A 88 -1.59 -18.50 9.67
C ALA A 88 -2.26 -18.65 11.04
N ARG A 89 -3.00 -17.62 11.47
CA ARG A 89 -3.80 -17.70 12.70
C ARG A 89 -4.86 -18.81 12.57
N ARG A 90 -5.31 -19.35 13.69
CA ARG A 90 -6.34 -20.40 13.72
C ARG A 90 -7.68 -19.94 13.14
N ASP A 91 -8.00 -18.66 13.28
CA ASP A 91 -9.19 -17.99 12.78
C ASP A 91 -8.99 -17.34 11.41
N ALA A 92 -7.83 -17.55 10.76
CA ALA A 92 -7.57 -17.02 9.45
C ALA A 92 -8.51 -17.62 8.39
N VAL A 93 -8.90 -16.80 7.42
CA VAL A 93 -9.78 -17.18 6.31
C VAL A 93 -9.04 -16.90 5.00
N SER A 94 -9.13 -17.83 4.05
CA SER A 94 -8.60 -17.64 2.69
C SER A 94 -9.40 -16.59 1.91
N PHE A 95 -8.74 -15.81 1.07
CA PHE A 95 -9.36 -14.82 0.18
C PHE A 95 -8.45 -14.55 -1.02
N ASP A 96 -9.02 -14.29 -2.19
CA ASP A 96 -8.29 -14.03 -3.43
C ASP A 96 -7.14 -15.04 -3.67
N ASP A 97 -5.91 -14.54 -3.78
CA ASP A 97 -4.69 -15.32 -3.99
C ASP A 97 -4.16 -15.97 -2.69
N TRP A 98 -4.76 -15.66 -1.54
CA TRP A 98 -4.34 -16.13 -0.23
C TRP A 98 -5.12 -17.37 0.16
N SER A 99 -4.40 -18.46 0.37
CA SER A 99 -4.94 -19.75 0.78
C SER A 99 -4.26 -20.23 2.07
N ILE A 100 -4.89 -21.20 2.73
CA ILE A 100 -4.37 -21.79 3.96
C ILE A 100 -4.08 -23.26 3.70
N VAL A 101 -2.86 -23.67 4.02
CA VAL A 101 -2.46 -25.08 4.04
C VAL A 101 -2.51 -25.55 5.49
N SER A 102 -3.40 -26.50 5.75
CA SER A 102 -3.56 -27.09 7.09
C SER A 102 -2.63 -28.29 7.24
N HIS A 103 -1.78 -28.22 8.25
CA HIS A 103 -0.94 -29.31 8.74
C HIS A 103 -1.54 -29.88 10.02
N GLU A 104 -1.03 -31.02 10.50
CA GLU A 104 -1.56 -31.68 11.71
C GLU A 104 -1.63 -30.75 12.94
N ASN A 105 -0.69 -29.80 13.08
CA ASN A 105 -0.53 -28.98 14.28
C ASN A 105 -0.63 -27.46 14.04
N PHE A 106 -0.64 -27.00 12.79
CA PHE A 106 -0.65 -25.58 12.47
C PHE A 106 -1.26 -25.30 11.09
N ASN A 107 -1.68 -24.06 10.90
CA ASN A 107 -2.08 -23.54 9.59
C ASN A 107 -0.95 -22.68 9.03
N GLN A 108 -0.74 -22.74 7.73
CA GLN A 108 0.28 -22.00 7.02
C GLN A 108 -0.34 -21.13 5.94
N TRP A 109 0.13 -19.91 5.79
CA TRP A 109 -0.24 -19.06 4.67
C TRP A 109 0.40 -19.55 3.37
N ALA A 110 -0.38 -19.56 2.31
CA ALA A 110 0.07 -19.77 0.95
C ALA A 110 -0.41 -18.60 0.08
N TYR A 111 0.45 -18.18 -0.86
CA TYR A 111 0.12 -17.16 -1.85
C TYR A 111 0.17 -17.79 -3.24
N GLN A 112 -0.89 -17.62 -4.02
CA GLN A 112 -1.07 -18.23 -5.34
C GLN A 112 -0.87 -19.77 -5.30
N SER A 113 -1.45 -20.40 -4.27
CA SER A 113 -1.34 -21.84 -3.98
C SER A 113 0.09 -22.32 -3.67
N ARG A 114 1.02 -21.42 -3.32
CA ARG A 114 2.39 -21.77 -2.91
C ARG A 114 2.58 -21.50 -1.41
N PRO A 115 2.85 -22.53 -0.58
CA PRO A 115 3.11 -22.35 0.85
C PRO A 115 4.29 -21.41 1.08
N LEU A 116 4.14 -20.48 2.03
CA LEU A 116 5.13 -19.43 2.31
C LEU A 116 6.01 -19.76 3.50
N PHE A 117 7.28 -19.38 3.41
CA PHE A 117 8.29 -19.63 4.42
C PHE A 117 9.16 -18.40 4.65
N THR A 118 9.69 -18.25 5.87
CA THR A 118 10.83 -17.38 6.17
C THR A 118 12.12 -18.19 6.17
N TRP A 119 13.26 -17.56 5.95
CA TRP A 119 14.57 -18.20 6.01
C TRP A 119 15.40 -17.66 7.17
N GLU A 120 15.83 -18.53 8.09
CA GLU A 120 16.54 -18.14 9.31
C GLU A 120 17.95 -17.58 9.07
N LEU A 121 18.51 -17.79 7.88
CA LEU A 121 19.81 -17.23 7.52
C LEU A 121 19.73 -15.79 7.00
N GLU A 122 18.54 -15.23 6.80
CA GLU A 122 18.39 -13.81 6.47
C GLU A 122 18.63 -12.96 7.74
N GLU A 123 19.73 -12.22 7.74
CA GLU A 123 20.16 -11.42 8.90
C GLU A 123 19.46 -10.05 8.96
N GLU A 124 19.17 -9.47 7.79
CA GLU A 124 18.49 -8.18 7.67
C GLU A 124 17.26 -8.25 6.78
N ALA A 125 16.24 -7.46 7.13
CA ALA A 125 14.97 -7.42 6.42
C ALA A 125 15.14 -7.09 4.92
N GLY A 126 14.92 -8.07 4.05
CA GLY A 126 14.99 -7.89 2.61
C GLY A 126 16.37 -8.10 1.99
N GLN A 127 17.38 -8.45 2.79
CA GLN A 127 18.75 -8.70 2.32
C GLN A 127 18.75 -9.69 1.14
N ILE A 128 18.03 -10.80 1.27
CA ILE A 128 18.03 -11.85 0.26
C ILE A 128 17.28 -11.42 -1.00
N ALA A 129 16.16 -10.73 -0.86
CA ALA A 129 15.41 -10.20 -1.99
C ALA A 129 16.25 -9.20 -2.81
N THR A 130 17.00 -8.32 -2.13
CA THR A 130 17.94 -7.38 -2.77
C THR A 130 19.08 -8.10 -3.46
N ASN A 131 19.72 -9.08 -2.80
CA ASN A 131 20.76 -9.90 -3.42
C ASN A 131 20.23 -10.60 -4.67
N TYR A 132 19.03 -11.19 -4.60
CA TYR A 132 18.40 -11.87 -5.72
C TYR A 132 18.10 -10.91 -6.88
N ALA A 133 17.65 -9.69 -6.62
CA ALA A 133 17.41 -8.70 -7.67
C ALA A 133 18.69 -8.27 -8.40
N LEU A 134 19.84 -8.29 -7.72
CA LEU A 134 21.13 -7.86 -8.29
C LEU A 134 21.87 -9.00 -9.01
N TYR A 135 21.85 -10.20 -8.41
CA TYR A 135 22.72 -11.33 -8.82
C TYR A 135 21.94 -12.53 -9.36
N GLY A 136 20.62 -12.56 -9.16
CA GLY A 136 19.72 -13.58 -9.70
C GLY A 136 19.27 -13.23 -11.13
N PRO A 137 18.63 -14.19 -11.81
CA PRO A 137 18.00 -13.92 -13.09
C PRO A 137 16.86 -12.92 -12.93
N GLY A 138 16.69 -12.07 -13.95
CA GLY A 138 15.58 -11.13 -14.00
C GLY A 138 14.21 -11.84 -14.04
N PRO A 139 13.10 -11.11 -13.82
CA PRO A 139 11.76 -11.70 -13.79
C PRO A 139 11.37 -12.51 -15.02
N ASN A 140 11.92 -12.21 -16.18
CA ASN A 140 11.65 -12.92 -17.44
C ASN A 140 12.83 -13.83 -17.86
N GLY A 141 13.71 -14.18 -16.90
CA GLY A 141 14.91 -14.95 -17.18
C GLY A 141 16.03 -14.12 -17.81
N GLU A 142 16.01 -12.79 -17.65
CA GLU A 142 17.12 -11.94 -18.10
C GLU A 142 18.42 -12.28 -17.35
N THR A 143 19.57 -12.01 -17.96
CA THR A 143 20.88 -12.14 -17.31
C THR A 143 20.95 -11.24 -16.07
N PRO A 144 21.63 -11.67 -14.98
CA PRO A 144 21.82 -10.86 -13.80
C PRO A 144 22.41 -9.48 -14.10
N LEU A 145 22.04 -8.48 -13.30
CA LEU A 145 22.54 -7.11 -13.43
C LEU A 145 24.02 -6.98 -13.06
N SER A 146 24.54 -7.91 -12.26
CA SER A 146 25.93 -7.93 -11.82
C SER A 146 26.40 -9.36 -11.55
N GLU A 147 27.71 -9.58 -11.60
CA GLU A 147 28.31 -10.84 -11.20
C GLU A 147 28.13 -11.07 -9.70
N ASN A 148 27.81 -12.31 -9.33
CA ASN A 148 27.61 -12.67 -7.93
C ASN A 148 28.93 -12.50 -7.15
N ARG A 149 28.89 -11.72 -6.07
CA ARG A 149 30.05 -11.53 -5.19
C ARG A 149 30.22 -12.74 -4.28
N LEU A 150 31.47 -13.16 -4.06
CA LEU A 150 31.80 -14.25 -3.13
C LEU A 150 31.22 -13.96 -1.73
N GLY A 151 30.50 -14.93 -1.17
CA GLY A 151 29.91 -14.83 0.17
C GLY A 151 28.53 -14.17 0.24
N VAL A 152 27.95 -13.73 -0.88
CA VAL A 152 26.57 -13.23 -0.91
C VAL A 152 25.59 -14.38 -0.73
N LEU A 153 24.72 -14.24 0.26
CA LEU A 153 23.67 -15.20 0.53
C LEU A 153 22.55 -15.08 -0.51
N MET A 154 22.27 -16.18 -1.21
CA MET A 154 21.26 -16.30 -2.27
C MET A 154 20.26 -17.39 -1.90
N PRO A 155 19.01 -17.31 -2.40
CA PRO A 155 18.04 -18.40 -2.22
C PRO A 155 18.65 -19.73 -2.71
N PRO A 156 18.54 -20.82 -1.93
CA PRO A 156 19.00 -22.13 -2.38
C PRO A 156 18.24 -22.59 -3.63
N LYS A 157 18.80 -23.54 -4.38
CA LYS A 157 18.17 -24.07 -5.59
C LYS A 157 16.74 -24.56 -5.29
N GLY A 158 15.77 -24.15 -6.11
CA GLY A 158 14.36 -24.51 -5.97
C GLY A 158 13.55 -23.56 -5.07
N TRP A 159 14.22 -22.73 -4.27
CA TRP A 159 13.59 -21.69 -3.48
C TRP A 159 13.52 -20.37 -4.25
N GLN A 160 12.35 -19.76 -4.23
CA GLN A 160 12.07 -18.51 -4.92
C GLN A 160 11.65 -17.43 -3.92
N VAL A 161 12.02 -16.19 -4.20
CA VAL A 161 11.49 -15.04 -3.46
C VAL A 161 10.01 -14.86 -3.82
N ALA A 162 9.14 -14.78 -2.81
CA ALA A 162 7.72 -14.58 -2.98
C ALA A 162 7.42 -13.12 -3.37
N ARG A 163 7.34 -12.87 -4.69
CA ARG A 163 6.97 -11.57 -5.25
C ARG A 163 5.48 -11.32 -5.11
N PHE A 164 5.09 -10.05 -4.94
CA PHE A 164 3.68 -9.67 -4.96
C PHE A 164 3.27 -9.35 -6.40
N THR A 165 2.57 -10.29 -7.05
CA THR A 165 2.21 -10.20 -8.47
C THR A 165 0.71 -10.36 -8.65
N PRO A 166 -0.10 -9.33 -8.34
CA PRO A 166 -1.55 -9.44 -8.35
C PRO A 166 -2.13 -9.67 -9.76
N SER A 167 -1.38 -9.38 -10.83
CA SER A 167 -1.82 -9.63 -12.21
C SER A 167 -1.64 -11.07 -12.68
N SER A 168 -0.80 -11.90 -12.03
CA SER A 168 -0.44 -13.22 -12.56
C SER A 168 -1.57 -14.25 -12.52
N THR A 169 -2.57 -14.03 -11.67
CA THR A 169 -3.76 -14.88 -11.52
C THR A 169 -5.03 -14.23 -12.06
N ALA A 170 -4.93 -12.99 -12.55
CA ALA A 170 -6.08 -12.23 -13.00
C ALA A 170 -6.47 -12.58 -14.44
N ASN A 171 -7.74 -12.90 -14.65
CA ASN A 171 -8.31 -13.07 -15.98
C ASN A 171 -8.76 -11.72 -16.53
N LEU A 172 -7.83 -11.00 -17.19
CA LEU A 172 -8.05 -9.66 -17.74
C LEU A 172 -8.23 -9.72 -19.27
N PRO A 173 -9.09 -8.88 -19.86
CA PRO A 173 -9.09 -8.67 -21.31
C PRO A 173 -7.78 -8.02 -21.80
N ASP A 174 -7.47 -8.19 -23.08
CA ASP A 174 -6.33 -7.52 -23.72
C ASP A 174 -6.42 -5.99 -23.55
N GLY A 175 -5.29 -5.36 -23.25
CA GLY A 175 -5.21 -3.90 -23.08
C GLY A 175 -5.37 -3.43 -21.62
N PHE A 176 -5.71 -4.34 -20.70
CA PHE A 176 -5.77 -4.08 -19.27
C PHE A 176 -4.61 -4.73 -18.51
N ASN A 177 -4.27 -4.15 -17.37
CA ASN A 177 -3.31 -4.70 -16.42
C ASN A 177 -3.76 -4.41 -14.97
N LEU A 178 -3.17 -5.10 -13.99
CA LEU A 178 -3.33 -4.79 -12.57
C LEU A 178 -2.00 -4.35 -12.00
N GLU A 179 -1.98 -3.17 -11.40
CA GLU A 179 -0.77 -2.59 -10.84
C GLU A 179 -1.00 -2.09 -9.42
N GLN A 180 0.04 -2.25 -8.60
CA GLN A 180 0.10 -1.61 -7.30
C GLN A 180 0.34 -0.12 -7.54
N VAL A 181 -0.61 0.72 -7.13
CA VAL A 181 -0.48 2.18 -7.25
C VAL A 181 -0.53 2.79 -5.86
N ASP A 182 0.62 3.29 -5.46
CA ASP A 182 0.92 3.96 -4.21
C ASP A 182 -0.11 5.01 -3.82
N SER A 183 -0.31 6.02 -4.67
CA SER A 183 -1.32 7.06 -4.41
C SER A 183 -2.73 6.51 -4.17
N SER A 184 -3.11 5.39 -4.80
CA SER A 184 -4.42 4.74 -4.58
C SER A 184 -4.47 3.86 -3.33
N GLN A 185 -3.32 3.60 -2.71
CA GLN A 185 -3.12 2.68 -1.61
C GLN A 185 -3.73 1.31 -1.91
N GLY A 186 -3.45 0.76 -3.10
CA GLY A 186 -3.99 -0.54 -3.47
C GLY A 186 -3.61 -1.01 -4.87
N VAL A 187 -4.15 -2.17 -5.24
CA VAL A 187 -4.05 -2.73 -6.58
C VAL A 187 -5.24 -2.25 -7.40
N ILE A 188 -4.95 -1.57 -8.49
CA ILE A 188 -5.98 -0.96 -9.36
C ILE A 188 -5.89 -1.51 -10.78
N LEU A 189 -6.98 -1.34 -11.51
CA LEU A 189 -6.99 -1.54 -12.94
C LEU A 189 -6.25 -0.41 -13.66
N THR A 190 -5.30 -0.78 -14.49
CA THR A 190 -4.59 0.11 -15.41
C THR A 190 -4.77 -0.36 -16.85
N ASN A 191 -4.40 0.49 -17.80
CA ASN A 191 -4.12 0.01 -19.16
C ASN A 191 -2.69 -0.55 -19.25
N THR A 192 -2.32 -1.17 -20.38
CA THR A 192 -0.96 -1.71 -20.59
C THR A 192 0.17 -0.68 -20.59
N LYS A 193 -0.15 0.62 -20.52
CA LYS A 193 0.83 1.71 -20.35
C LYS A 193 0.92 2.18 -18.89
N GLY A 194 0.20 1.55 -17.96
CA GLY A 194 0.19 1.89 -16.53
C GLY A 194 -0.67 3.09 -16.15
N PHE A 195 -1.52 3.61 -17.04
CA PHE A 195 -2.47 4.67 -16.64
C PHE A 195 -3.63 4.09 -15.87
N SER A 196 -3.95 4.72 -14.74
CA SER A 196 -5.08 4.37 -13.87
C SER A 196 -6.41 4.46 -14.61
N LEU A 197 -7.28 3.50 -14.34
CA LEU A 197 -8.63 3.47 -14.84
C LEU A 197 -9.63 3.66 -13.71
N TYR A 198 -10.79 4.20 -14.06
CA TYR A 198 -11.85 4.57 -13.12
C TYR A 198 -13.16 3.96 -13.55
N THR A 199 -13.99 3.62 -12.58
CA THR A 199 -15.37 3.22 -12.83
C THR A 199 -16.32 4.35 -12.48
N TYR A 200 -17.38 4.48 -13.29
CA TYR A 200 -18.45 5.41 -13.01
C TYR A 200 -19.51 4.78 -12.11
N ASN A 201 -19.75 5.41 -10.96
CA ASN A 201 -20.75 5.05 -9.96
C ASN A 201 -21.66 6.24 -9.65
N GLY A 202 -22.17 6.89 -10.70
CA GLY A 202 -23.12 8.00 -10.57
C GLY A 202 -24.57 7.57 -10.83
N PRO A 203 -25.52 8.51 -10.76
CA PRO A 203 -26.95 8.23 -10.88
C PRO A 203 -27.39 7.94 -12.33
N LEU A 204 -26.56 8.26 -13.32
CA LEU A 204 -26.89 8.01 -14.72
C LEU A 204 -26.67 6.54 -15.09
N HIS A 205 -27.49 6.05 -16.01
CA HIS A 205 -27.28 4.75 -16.61
C HIS A 205 -25.92 4.73 -17.36
N PRO A 206 -25.15 3.62 -17.31
CA PRO A 206 -23.82 3.55 -17.92
C PRO A 206 -23.79 3.88 -19.42
N GLU A 207 -24.87 3.62 -20.15
CA GLU A 207 -25.03 3.88 -21.59
C GLU A 207 -25.02 5.38 -21.94
N VAL A 208 -25.40 6.24 -20.98
CA VAL A 208 -25.48 7.70 -21.12
C VAL A 208 -24.52 8.44 -20.19
N ALA A 209 -23.77 7.72 -19.36
CA ALA A 209 -22.83 8.30 -18.42
C ALA A 209 -21.77 9.14 -19.16
N CYS A 210 -21.58 10.37 -18.69
CA CYS A 210 -20.57 11.31 -19.18
C CYS A 210 -20.73 11.69 -20.67
N MET A 211 -21.96 11.89 -21.16
CA MET A 211 -22.22 12.34 -22.54
C MET A 211 -22.16 13.87 -22.72
N GLU A 212 -22.17 14.63 -21.63
CA GLU A 212 -22.01 16.09 -21.68
C GLU A 212 -20.56 16.47 -22.01
N THR A 213 -20.38 17.52 -22.82
CA THR A 213 -19.07 17.94 -23.34
C THR A 213 -18.02 18.11 -22.25
N ASP A 214 -18.35 18.79 -21.15
CA ASP A 214 -17.42 19.08 -20.06
C ASP A 214 -16.92 17.79 -19.36
N CYS A 215 -17.82 16.85 -19.14
CA CYS A 215 -17.47 15.54 -18.58
C CYS A 215 -16.58 14.77 -19.58
N TYR A 216 -17.02 14.67 -20.83
CA TYR A 216 -16.36 13.89 -21.87
C TYR A 216 -14.95 14.40 -22.22
N GLU A 217 -14.71 15.70 -22.06
CA GLU A 217 -13.38 16.30 -22.24
C GLU A 217 -12.35 15.84 -21.21
N HIS A 218 -12.79 15.44 -20.01
CA HIS A 218 -11.92 15.02 -18.91
C HIS A 218 -11.94 13.51 -18.66
N TRP A 219 -13.08 12.87 -18.88
CA TRP A 219 -13.34 11.46 -18.60
C TRP A 219 -13.57 10.72 -19.91
N ILE A 220 -12.51 10.10 -20.41
CA ILE A 220 -12.48 9.47 -21.71
C ILE A 220 -12.95 8.01 -21.55
N PRO A 221 -14.05 7.58 -22.18
CA PRO A 221 -14.49 6.18 -22.13
C PRO A 221 -13.41 5.24 -22.67
N VAL A 222 -13.20 4.11 -22.00
CA VAL A 222 -12.34 3.03 -22.50
C VAL A 222 -13.14 2.18 -23.49
N TYR A 223 -12.97 2.44 -24.78
CA TYR A 223 -13.73 1.75 -25.82
C TYR A 223 -13.42 0.25 -25.90
N ALA A 224 -14.47 -0.54 -26.07
CA ALA A 224 -14.37 -1.95 -26.39
C ALA A 224 -14.36 -2.14 -27.92
N PRO A 225 -13.46 -2.97 -28.47
CA PRO A 225 -13.50 -3.32 -29.89
C PRO A 225 -14.76 -4.12 -30.21
N ALA A 226 -15.26 -4.04 -31.45
CA ALA A 226 -16.53 -4.66 -31.85
C ALA A 226 -16.61 -6.20 -31.66
N ILE A 227 -15.46 -6.87 -31.61
CA ILE A 227 -15.33 -8.32 -31.38
C ILE A 227 -15.08 -8.69 -29.91
N ALA A 228 -15.01 -7.68 -29.02
CA ALA A 228 -14.78 -7.89 -27.60
C ALA A 228 -15.87 -8.80 -27.03
N LYS A 229 -15.48 -9.61 -26.04
CA LYS A 229 -16.39 -10.39 -25.22
C LYS A 229 -16.04 -10.15 -23.76
N GLY A 230 -17.05 -10.15 -22.91
CA GLY A 230 -16.85 -10.11 -21.47
C GLY A 230 -16.03 -11.30 -20.99
N VAL A 231 -15.13 -11.07 -20.03
CA VAL A 231 -14.27 -12.07 -19.39
C VAL A 231 -14.22 -11.75 -17.91
N GLY A 232 -14.44 -12.75 -17.05
CA GLY A 232 -14.45 -12.54 -15.60
C GLY A 232 -15.48 -11.49 -15.19
N GLU A 233 -15.04 -10.43 -14.51
CA GLU A 233 -15.87 -9.30 -14.08
C GLU A 233 -16.04 -8.21 -15.15
N PHE A 234 -15.48 -8.40 -16.34
CA PHE A 234 -15.59 -7.45 -17.45
C PHE A 234 -16.82 -7.72 -18.30
N SER A 235 -17.53 -6.66 -18.65
CA SER A 235 -18.65 -6.67 -19.59
C SER A 235 -18.51 -5.54 -20.61
N ILE A 236 -19.46 -5.44 -21.54
CA ILE A 236 -19.45 -4.43 -22.61
C ILE A 236 -20.78 -3.68 -22.55
N ILE A 237 -20.70 -2.36 -22.51
CA ILE A 237 -21.84 -1.45 -22.55
C ILE A 237 -21.95 -0.87 -23.95
N GLY A 238 -23.16 -0.93 -24.53
CA GLY A 238 -23.49 -0.16 -25.73
C GLY A 238 -23.88 1.26 -25.34
N ARG A 239 -23.09 2.25 -25.75
CA ARG A 239 -23.36 3.66 -25.44
C ARG A 239 -24.39 4.24 -26.42
N ILE A 240 -25.10 5.30 -26.00
CA ILE A 240 -26.15 5.94 -26.83
C ILE A 240 -25.59 6.62 -28.10
N ASP A 241 -24.29 6.90 -28.13
CA ASP A 241 -23.56 7.41 -29.30
C ASP A 241 -23.22 6.31 -30.34
N GLY A 242 -23.60 5.05 -30.07
CA GLY A 242 -23.33 3.89 -30.92
C GLY A 242 -21.96 3.25 -30.69
N THR A 243 -21.13 3.79 -29.80
CA THR A 243 -19.85 3.18 -29.43
C THR A 243 -20.03 2.06 -28.40
N GLN A 244 -19.04 1.18 -28.30
CA GLN A 244 -18.98 0.16 -27.25
C GLN A 244 -17.92 0.54 -26.23
N GLN A 245 -18.21 0.35 -24.95
CA GLN A 245 -17.32 0.67 -23.84
C GLN A 245 -17.10 -0.56 -22.96
N TRP A 246 -15.88 -0.75 -22.50
CA TRP A 246 -15.60 -1.74 -21.47
C TRP A 246 -16.24 -1.33 -20.14
N ALA A 247 -16.85 -2.30 -19.48
CA ALA A 247 -17.32 -2.18 -18.11
C ALA A 247 -16.55 -3.14 -17.21
N PHE A 248 -16.36 -2.75 -15.95
CA PHE A 248 -15.87 -3.62 -14.89
C PHE A 248 -16.89 -3.61 -13.76
N ARG A 249 -17.38 -4.80 -13.36
CA ARG A 249 -18.48 -4.95 -12.38
C ARG A 249 -19.70 -4.10 -12.76
N ASP A 250 -20.07 -4.16 -14.04
CA ASP A 250 -21.18 -3.42 -14.67
C ASP A 250 -21.06 -1.88 -14.63
N GLN A 251 -19.92 -1.35 -14.23
CA GLN A 251 -19.62 0.08 -14.25
C GLN A 251 -18.73 0.41 -15.45
N GLY A 252 -19.13 1.41 -16.25
CA GLY A 252 -18.34 1.86 -17.40
C GLY A 252 -16.95 2.33 -16.97
N ILE A 253 -15.92 1.90 -17.71
CA ILE A 253 -14.52 2.21 -17.41
C ILE A 253 -14.09 3.47 -18.17
N PHE A 254 -13.42 4.38 -17.48
CA PHE A 254 -12.93 5.65 -18.01
C PHE A 254 -11.45 5.84 -17.69
N ARG A 255 -10.78 6.64 -18.52
CA ARG A 255 -9.47 7.22 -18.22
C ARG A 255 -9.64 8.71 -17.93
N TYR A 256 -8.97 9.20 -16.90
CA TYR A 256 -8.93 10.63 -16.61
C TYR A 256 -7.83 11.32 -17.43
N LYS A 257 -8.16 12.43 -18.09
CA LYS A 257 -7.22 13.21 -18.91
C LYS A 257 -6.14 13.91 -18.09
N GLY A 258 -6.41 14.22 -16.82
CA GLY A 258 -5.44 14.85 -15.91
C GLY A 258 -4.43 13.87 -15.31
N ASP A 259 -4.54 12.56 -15.59
CA ASP A 259 -3.50 11.59 -15.29
C ASP A 259 -2.46 11.63 -16.42
N LEU A 260 -1.34 12.31 -16.16
CA LEU A 260 -0.35 12.64 -17.18
C LEU A 260 0.76 11.58 -17.27
N LEU A 261 0.99 10.86 -16.17
CA LEU A 261 1.97 9.79 -16.05
C LEU A 261 1.33 8.49 -15.57
N PRO A 262 1.93 7.32 -15.88
CA PRO A 262 1.53 6.06 -15.28
C PRO A 262 1.49 6.13 -13.74
N GLY A 263 0.49 5.49 -13.16
CA GLY A 263 0.21 5.52 -11.72
C GLY A 263 -0.32 6.85 -11.16
N ASP A 264 -0.55 7.89 -11.98
CA ASP A 264 -1.30 9.06 -11.52
C ASP A 264 -2.75 8.67 -11.22
N VAL A 265 -3.33 9.22 -10.16
CA VAL A 265 -4.74 8.97 -9.78
C VAL A 265 -5.48 10.29 -9.47
N HIS A 266 -5.18 11.35 -10.21
CA HIS A 266 -5.73 12.69 -9.96
C HIS A 266 -7.25 12.76 -10.16
N GLY A 267 -7.80 11.86 -11.00
CA GLY A 267 -9.25 11.76 -11.24
C GLY A 267 -10.07 11.47 -9.98
N ARG A 268 -9.47 10.86 -8.95
CA ARG A 268 -10.16 10.52 -7.70
C ARG A 268 -10.69 11.73 -6.92
N ASN A 269 -10.08 12.90 -7.15
CA ASN A 269 -10.42 14.14 -6.48
C ASN A 269 -11.20 15.10 -7.40
N ASN A 270 -11.55 14.66 -8.61
CA ASN A 270 -12.18 15.53 -9.61
C ASN A 270 -13.71 15.48 -9.56
N LEU A 271 -14.32 14.29 -9.44
CA LEU A 271 -15.78 14.11 -9.36
C LEU A 271 -16.12 12.86 -8.53
N ASP A 272 -17.01 13.00 -7.54
CA ASP A 272 -17.35 11.93 -6.57
C ASP A 272 -17.93 10.66 -7.21
N GLN A 273 -18.56 10.80 -8.38
CA GLN A 273 -19.13 9.70 -9.16
C GLN A 273 -18.10 8.83 -9.88
N PHE A 274 -16.83 9.25 -9.93
CA PHE A 274 -15.76 8.44 -10.50
C PHE A 274 -14.85 7.93 -9.39
N GLN A 275 -14.71 6.62 -9.33
CA GLN A 275 -13.85 5.96 -8.36
C GLN A 275 -12.74 5.26 -9.10
N VAL A 276 -11.53 5.26 -8.53
CA VAL A 276 -10.44 4.44 -9.06
C VAL A 276 -10.94 3.00 -9.09
N ALA A 277 -10.70 2.29 -10.20
CA ALA A 277 -11.08 0.90 -10.37
C ALA A 277 -10.22 0.01 -9.46
N LEU A 278 -10.50 0.04 -8.17
CA LEU A 278 -9.74 -0.56 -7.09
C LEU A 278 -10.18 -2.02 -6.90
N LEU A 279 -9.23 -2.94 -7.02
CA LEU A 279 -9.48 -4.37 -6.82
C LEU A 279 -9.14 -4.81 -5.41
N LYS A 280 -8.03 -4.30 -4.86
CA LYS A 280 -7.57 -4.64 -3.52
C LYS A 280 -7.07 -3.38 -2.83
N PHE A 281 -7.45 -3.16 -1.58
CA PHE A 281 -6.92 -2.03 -0.80
C PHE A 281 -5.78 -2.48 0.10
N ASN A 282 -4.76 -1.64 0.24
CA ASN A 282 -3.73 -1.81 1.24
C ASN A 282 -4.29 -1.37 2.59
N PHE A 283 -3.86 -2.06 3.65
CA PHE A 283 -4.12 -1.58 5.00
C PHE A 283 -3.58 -0.16 5.16
N ILE A 284 -4.36 0.70 5.83
CA ILE A 284 -3.98 2.07 6.21
C ILE A 284 -4.37 2.24 7.69
N PRO A 285 -3.47 2.74 8.55
CA PRO A 285 -3.81 3.01 9.94
C PRO A 285 -4.98 3.99 10.10
N PRO A 286 -5.83 3.84 11.14
CA PRO A 286 -6.93 4.76 11.38
C PRO A 286 -6.49 6.22 11.48
N GLY A 287 -7.25 7.11 10.84
CA GLY A 287 -6.97 8.55 10.79
C GLY A 287 -5.93 8.97 9.75
N VAL A 288 -5.31 8.03 9.04
CA VAL A 288 -4.42 8.33 7.91
C VAL A 288 -5.23 8.47 6.62
N GLU A 289 -4.95 9.54 5.88
CA GLU A 289 -5.57 9.82 4.58
C GLU A 289 -4.51 10.20 3.55
N VAL A 290 -4.75 9.84 2.29
CA VAL A 290 -3.97 10.36 1.17
C VAL A 290 -4.66 11.61 0.63
N VAL A 291 -3.96 12.75 0.69
CA VAL A 291 -4.48 14.05 0.25
C VAL A 291 -3.63 14.58 -0.89
N ALA A 292 -4.28 15.07 -1.95
CA ALA A 292 -3.58 15.76 -3.03
C ALA A 292 -3.15 17.14 -2.57
N GLN A 293 -1.84 17.39 -2.57
CA GLN A 293 -1.24 18.67 -2.23
C GLN A 293 -0.86 19.42 -3.52
N PRO A 294 -1.47 20.59 -3.81
CA PRO A 294 -1.16 21.37 -5.00
C PRO A 294 0.34 21.68 -5.13
N GLY A 295 0.90 21.38 -6.30
CA GLY A 295 2.32 21.63 -6.60
C GLY A 295 3.32 20.64 -5.98
N TYR A 296 2.85 19.67 -5.18
CA TYR A 296 3.71 18.70 -4.52
C TYR A 296 3.34 17.23 -4.83
N GLY A 297 2.06 16.96 -5.10
CA GLY A 297 1.53 15.63 -5.34
C GLY A 297 0.79 15.08 -4.12
N ASP A 298 0.57 13.79 -4.10
CA ASP A 298 -0.14 13.15 -2.98
C ASP A 298 0.76 13.01 -1.75
N ILE A 299 0.18 13.27 -0.58
CA ILE A 299 0.84 13.19 0.72
C ILE A 299 -0.02 12.40 1.70
N PHE A 300 0.62 11.82 2.70
CA PHE A 300 -0.11 11.31 3.85
C PHE A 300 -0.41 12.41 4.86
N THR A 301 -1.62 12.37 5.41
CA THR A 301 -2.00 13.15 6.58
C THR A 301 -2.53 12.25 7.68
N LEU A 302 -2.40 12.65 8.93
CA LEU A 302 -2.96 12.03 10.12
C LEU A 302 -3.90 13.03 10.79
N ASN A 303 -5.20 12.75 10.76
CA ASN A 303 -6.24 13.64 11.29
C ASN A 303 -6.08 15.10 10.79
N GLY A 304 -5.78 15.26 9.50
CA GLY A 304 -5.57 16.55 8.84
C GLY A 304 -4.18 17.17 9.00
N LYS A 305 -3.26 16.59 9.78
CA LYS A 305 -1.86 17.04 9.87
C LYS A 305 -0.96 16.26 8.93
N THR A 306 -0.02 16.93 8.27
CA THR A 306 0.96 16.26 7.39
C THR A 306 1.81 15.24 8.14
N LEU A 307 1.97 14.06 7.56
CA LEU A 307 2.91 13.05 8.04
C LEU A 307 4.28 13.24 7.40
N TYR A 308 5.32 12.96 8.17
CA TYR A 308 6.72 13.12 7.79
C TYR A 308 7.51 11.87 8.12
N PHE A 309 8.63 11.70 7.44
CA PHE A 309 9.67 10.78 7.86
C PHE A 309 11.02 11.50 7.92
N GLY A 310 11.87 11.01 8.81
CA GLY A 310 13.28 11.38 8.86
C GLY A 310 14.11 10.31 8.16
N SER A 311 15.01 10.73 7.29
CA SER A 311 16.00 9.86 6.64
C SER A 311 17.41 10.29 7.06
N ALA A 312 18.35 9.34 7.15
CA ALA A 312 19.74 9.70 7.33
C ALA A 312 20.23 10.52 6.12
N PHE A 313 21.20 11.40 6.34
CA PHE A 313 21.78 12.16 5.23
C PHE A 313 22.38 11.24 4.16
N GLU A 314 22.04 11.49 2.90
CA GLU A 314 22.60 10.79 1.75
C GLU A 314 23.15 11.78 0.72
N LYS A 315 24.27 11.43 0.09
CA LYS A 315 24.86 12.21 -1.01
C LYS A 315 24.04 11.99 -2.28
N TYR A 316 23.01 12.79 -2.46
CA TYR A 316 22.05 12.65 -3.54
C TYR A 316 22.06 13.86 -4.48
N TRP A 317 22.06 13.58 -5.80
CA TRP A 317 21.88 14.58 -6.86
C TRP A 317 20.49 14.45 -7.47
N GLY A 318 19.71 15.54 -7.42
CA GLY A 318 18.37 15.63 -8.00
C GLY A 318 17.40 16.40 -7.11
N GLY A 319 16.14 16.50 -7.52
CA GLY A 319 15.10 17.16 -6.73
C GLY A 319 14.47 16.20 -5.73
N ARG A 320 14.38 16.57 -4.45
CA ARG A 320 13.66 15.78 -3.42
C ARG A 320 12.13 15.97 -3.45
N ASN A 321 11.68 16.86 -4.32
CA ASN A 321 10.29 17.32 -4.37
C ASN A 321 9.55 16.80 -5.61
N LEU A 322 10.26 16.27 -6.61
CA LEU A 322 9.62 15.72 -7.80
C LEU A 322 9.14 14.29 -7.54
N ARG A 323 8.12 13.87 -8.30
CA ARG A 323 7.57 12.51 -8.23
C ARG A 323 8.61 11.51 -8.74
N GLY A 324 8.84 10.43 -7.99
CA GLY A 324 9.75 9.33 -8.38
C GLY A 324 11.21 9.75 -8.56
N SER A 325 11.60 10.95 -8.09
CA SER A 325 12.99 11.41 -8.19
C SER A 325 13.77 11.14 -6.92
N PHE A 326 13.11 10.95 -5.78
CA PHE A 326 13.76 10.73 -4.50
C PHE A 326 13.14 9.52 -3.79
N GLU A 327 13.64 8.35 -4.17
CA GLU A 327 13.37 7.06 -3.55
C GLU A 327 14.52 6.73 -2.60
N ILE A 328 14.17 6.28 -1.39
CA ILE A 328 15.15 5.76 -0.43
C ILE A 328 14.79 4.30 -0.16
N ALA A 329 15.78 3.43 -0.26
CA ALA A 329 15.56 2.01 -0.06
C ALA A 329 14.98 1.67 1.32
N TYR A 330 13.97 0.80 1.32
CA TYR A 330 13.27 0.27 2.49
C TYR A 330 14.19 -0.04 3.68
N PHE A 331 15.28 -0.78 3.45
CA PHE A 331 16.14 -1.26 4.54
C PHE A 331 16.86 -0.11 5.26
N LYS A 332 17.09 1.04 4.61
CA LYS A 332 17.70 2.22 5.27
C LYS A 332 16.75 2.81 6.31
N GLY A 333 15.47 2.97 5.94
CA GLY A 333 14.42 3.32 6.88
C GLY A 333 14.31 2.29 8.00
N LYS A 334 14.30 1.01 7.64
CA LYS A 334 14.19 -0.10 8.60
C LYS A 334 15.33 -0.13 9.62
N ARG A 335 16.57 0.10 9.18
CA ARG A 335 17.77 0.20 10.04
C ARG A 335 17.71 1.44 10.93
N LEU A 336 17.20 2.58 10.42
CA LEU A 336 17.05 3.79 11.21
C LEU A 336 15.95 3.66 12.27
N GLY A 337 14.83 3.02 11.92
CA GLY A 337 13.68 2.84 12.80
C GLY A 337 13.23 4.15 13.46
N GLY A 338 13.01 4.12 14.77
CA GLY A 338 12.64 5.30 15.56
C GLY A 338 13.77 6.29 15.85
N ASP A 339 15.00 6.01 15.41
CA ASP A 339 16.22 6.75 15.78
C ASP A 339 16.44 8.04 14.96
N ALA A 340 15.58 8.29 13.98
CA ALA A 340 15.51 9.59 13.31
C ALA A 340 15.32 10.73 14.33
N CYS A 341 14.58 10.48 15.42
CA CYS A 341 14.33 11.46 16.47
C CYS A 341 14.36 10.82 17.87
N VAL A 342 15.39 11.17 18.64
CA VAL A 342 15.67 10.54 19.96
C VAL A 342 15.72 11.52 21.13
N SER A 343 16.12 12.77 20.91
CA SER A 343 16.24 13.76 21.99
C SER A 343 14.88 14.36 22.35
N GLU A 344 14.72 14.83 23.59
CA GLU A 344 13.51 15.55 23.99
C GLU A 344 13.23 16.77 23.11
N GLY A 345 14.28 17.54 22.76
CA GLY A 345 14.14 18.71 21.90
C GLY A 345 13.60 18.32 20.52
N CYS A 346 14.10 17.22 19.96
CA CYS A 346 13.59 16.68 18.72
C CYS A 346 12.13 16.24 18.86
N LEU A 347 11.78 15.49 19.92
CA LEU A 347 10.43 14.95 20.12
C LEU A 347 9.36 16.01 20.42
N ARG A 348 9.76 17.20 20.90
CA ARG A 348 8.86 18.36 21.00
C ARG A 348 8.42 18.85 19.62
N ARG A 349 9.33 18.84 18.65
CA ARG A 349 9.10 19.29 17.26
C ARG A 349 8.49 18.18 16.40
N TRP A 350 8.98 16.96 16.56
CA TRP A 350 8.65 15.79 15.76
C TRP A 350 7.92 14.78 16.63
N GLN A 351 6.59 14.81 16.58
CA GLN A 351 5.73 13.97 17.40
C GLN A 351 5.56 12.61 16.72
N PRO A 352 6.00 11.50 17.32
CA PRO A 352 5.87 10.17 16.73
C PRO A 352 4.42 9.78 16.47
N PHE A 353 4.12 9.20 15.31
CA PHE A 353 2.82 8.58 15.06
C PHE A 353 2.71 7.25 15.82
N ALA A 354 2.15 7.31 17.03
CA ALA A 354 2.04 6.16 17.91
C ALA A 354 1.20 5.02 17.31
N ALA A 355 1.69 3.79 17.43
CA ALA A 355 0.96 2.57 17.07
C ALA A 355 0.29 1.96 18.31
N PRO A 356 -1.01 1.58 18.25
CA PRO A 356 -1.69 1.00 19.40
C PRO A 356 -1.13 -0.39 19.77
N PRO A 357 -1.37 -0.88 21.01
CA PRO A 357 -0.81 -2.15 21.49
C PRO A 357 -1.23 -3.40 20.70
N ASP A 358 -2.32 -3.35 19.97
CA ASP A 358 -2.85 -4.42 19.12
C ASP A 358 -2.51 -4.23 17.64
N ALA A 359 -1.77 -3.17 17.28
CA ALA A 359 -1.34 -2.94 15.91
C ALA A 359 -0.52 -4.13 15.37
N ILE A 360 -0.77 -4.48 14.11
CA ILE A 360 -0.08 -5.56 13.40
C ILE A 360 0.50 -4.96 12.11
N SER A 361 1.78 -5.22 11.82
CA SER A 361 2.38 -4.86 10.52
C SER A 361 1.63 -5.56 9.39
N ASN A 362 1.20 -4.80 8.39
CA ASN A 362 0.38 -5.28 7.28
C ASN A 362 0.52 -4.36 6.05
N GLY A 363 0.58 -4.94 4.86
CA GLY A 363 0.84 -4.17 3.64
C GLY A 363 2.16 -3.39 3.75
N PHE A 364 2.16 -2.12 3.32
CA PHE A 364 3.33 -1.25 3.41
C PHE A 364 3.55 -0.61 4.81
N TRP A 365 2.62 -0.86 5.74
CA TRP A 365 2.67 -0.29 7.08
C TRP A 365 3.23 -1.31 8.06
N GLU A 366 4.15 -0.85 8.89
CA GLU A 366 4.77 -1.69 9.90
C GLU A 366 4.85 -0.98 11.24
N VAL A 367 4.96 -1.78 12.30
CA VAL A 367 5.14 -1.25 13.64
C VAL A 367 6.60 -1.39 14.04
N VAL A 368 7.23 -0.27 14.36
CA VAL A 368 8.59 -0.23 14.91
C VAL A 368 8.54 0.03 16.42
N THR A 369 9.49 -0.54 17.14
CA THR A 369 9.68 -0.29 18.58
C THR A 369 10.77 0.75 18.76
N ARG A 370 10.46 1.81 19.50
CA ARG A 370 11.40 2.90 19.83
C ARG A 370 12.28 2.48 21.01
N ARG A 371 13.37 3.23 21.25
CA ARG A 371 14.33 2.99 22.35
C ARG A 371 13.67 2.99 23.74
N ASP A 372 12.62 3.78 23.91
CA ASP A 372 11.83 3.86 25.15
C ASP A 372 10.79 2.72 25.30
N GLY A 373 10.76 1.77 24.36
CA GLY A 373 9.81 0.67 24.30
C GLY A 373 8.44 1.03 23.74
N SER A 374 8.18 2.31 23.43
CA SER A 374 6.94 2.72 22.78
C SER A 374 6.88 2.25 21.32
N ARG A 375 5.66 2.10 20.80
CA ARG A 375 5.40 1.59 19.45
C ARG A 375 5.02 2.74 18.52
N GLN A 376 5.56 2.73 17.32
CA GLN A 376 5.36 3.78 16.32
C GLN A 376 5.03 3.15 14.97
N TRP A 377 4.13 3.78 14.20
CA TRP A 377 3.87 3.40 12.81
C TRP A 377 5.02 3.85 11.91
N ALA A 378 5.40 2.98 11.01
CA ALA A 378 6.30 3.24 9.91
C ALA A 378 5.63 2.87 8.57
N TYR A 379 6.03 3.56 7.51
CA TYR A 379 5.59 3.30 6.15
C TYR A 379 6.81 3.06 5.26
N LYS A 380 6.80 1.95 4.50
CA LYS A 380 7.92 1.53 3.64
C LYS A 380 9.28 1.60 4.36
N GLY A 381 9.29 1.16 5.63
CA GLY A 381 10.50 1.12 6.48
C GLY A 381 10.74 2.38 7.31
N PHE A 382 10.12 3.52 7.01
CA PHE A 382 10.41 4.78 7.70
C PHE A 382 9.39 5.11 8.79
N ALA A 383 9.87 5.36 10.01
CA ALA A 383 9.04 5.80 11.12
C ALA A 383 8.40 7.17 10.84
N LEU A 384 7.09 7.30 11.10
CA LEU A 384 6.33 8.50 10.74
C LEU A 384 6.07 9.44 11.92
N TYR A 385 6.05 10.74 11.63
CA TYR A 385 5.91 11.81 12.60
C TYR A 385 4.93 12.89 12.11
N THR A 386 4.28 13.60 13.02
CA THR A 386 3.68 14.91 12.73
C THR A 386 4.60 16.02 13.24
N ASN A 387 4.54 17.22 12.64
CA ASN A 387 5.34 18.36 13.07
C ASN A 387 4.54 19.33 13.97
N SER A 388 5.18 19.87 15.02
CA SER A 388 4.56 20.82 15.95
C SER A 388 4.22 22.17 15.31
N ASP A 389 4.92 22.54 14.24
CA ASP A 389 4.74 23.82 13.56
C ASP A 389 3.55 23.78 12.59
N ASP A 390 2.98 22.61 12.33
CA ASP A 390 1.76 22.44 11.54
C ASP A 390 0.52 22.61 12.43
N ASN A 391 -0.08 23.80 12.32
CA ASN A 391 -1.24 24.28 13.04
C ASN A 391 -2.52 24.31 12.19
N ALA A 392 -2.42 24.08 10.88
CA ALA A 392 -3.55 24.03 9.96
C ALA A 392 -3.39 22.91 8.91
N VAL A 393 -4.52 22.46 8.35
CA VAL A 393 -4.55 21.44 7.29
C VAL A 393 -3.76 21.92 6.07
N GLY A 394 -2.97 21.02 5.49
CA GLY A 394 -2.14 21.30 4.31
C GLY A 394 -0.83 22.06 4.61
N GLN A 395 -0.55 22.40 5.87
CA GLN A 395 0.77 22.91 6.23
C GLN A 395 1.83 21.82 6.14
N MET A 396 2.98 22.18 5.57
CA MET A 396 4.11 21.29 5.37
C MET A 396 5.38 21.86 6.03
N ASN A 397 5.28 22.50 7.20
CA ASN A 397 6.38 23.27 7.79
C ASN A 397 7.58 22.42 8.22
N GLY A 398 7.39 21.10 8.39
CA GLY A 398 8.48 20.14 8.60
C GLY A 398 9.26 19.77 7.34
N HIS A 399 8.81 20.19 6.15
CA HIS A 399 9.37 19.67 4.91
C HIS A 399 10.72 20.30 4.56
N SER A 400 11.66 19.49 4.07
CA SER A 400 12.98 19.93 3.64
C SER A 400 13.80 20.59 4.75
N ILE A 401 13.64 20.10 5.98
CA ILE A 401 14.47 20.47 7.13
C ILE A 401 15.62 19.48 7.25
N TYR A 402 16.83 20.01 7.48
CA TYR A 402 18.00 19.22 7.81
C TYR A 402 18.41 19.48 9.25
N ASP A 403 18.27 18.46 10.10
CA ASP A 403 18.68 18.49 11.49
C ASP A 403 20.07 17.86 11.63
N ILE A 404 21.05 18.67 11.99
CA ILE A 404 22.43 18.23 12.21
C ILE A 404 22.49 17.45 13.54
N ALA A 405 23.09 16.27 13.50
CA ALA A 405 23.42 15.51 14.69
C ALA A 405 24.51 16.22 15.48
N ASP A 406 24.50 16.13 16.81
CA ASP A 406 25.63 16.62 17.60
C ASP A 406 26.91 15.85 17.24
N VAL A 407 27.88 16.55 16.66
CA VAL A 407 29.15 15.97 16.18
C VAL A 407 30.30 16.18 17.16
N ASP A 408 30.14 17.08 18.14
CA ASP A 408 31.16 17.45 19.12
C ASP A 408 30.81 16.95 20.53
N GLY A 409 29.84 16.04 20.62
CA GLY A 409 29.29 15.53 21.87
C GLY A 409 30.06 14.35 22.47
N ASP A 410 29.42 13.68 23.42
CA ASP A 410 29.94 12.52 24.14
C ASP A 410 29.93 11.23 23.28
N GLU A 411 30.17 10.09 23.94
CA GLU A 411 30.15 8.78 23.29
C GLU A 411 28.80 8.46 22.62
N GLU A 412 27.68 8.91 23.20
CA GLU A 412 26.35 8.71 22.62
C GLU A 412 26.16 9.55 21.35
N ALA A 413 26.60 10.81 21.37
CA ALA A 413 26.58 11.68 20.20
C ALA A 413 27.44 11.12 19.06
N THR A 414 28.63 10.61 19.39
CA THR A 414 29.54 9.96 18.43
C THR A 414 28.92 8.69 17.84
N ALA A 415 28.33 7.83 18.67
CA ALA A 415 27.65 6.62 18.23
C ALA A 415 26.46 6.93 17.32
N ARG A 416 25.69 7.99 17.64
CA ARG A 416 24.58 8.46 16.80
C ARG A 416 25.06 8.95 15.44
N THR A 417 26.13 9.75 15.40
CA THR A 417 26.73 10.23 14.15
C THR A 417 27.21 9.06 13.28
N LYS A 418 27.86 8.07 13.90
CA LYS A 418 28.30 6.85 13.20
C LYS A 418 27.11 6.07 12.60
N LEU A 419 26.05 5.86 13.37
CA LEU A 419 24.83 5.19 12.90
C LEU A 419 24.24 5.90 11.69
N LEU A 420 24.10 7.23 11.74
CA LEU A 420 23.54 8.00 10.61
C LEU A 420 24.42 7.92 9.36
N ALA A 421 25.74 7.99 9.52
CA ALA A 421 26.67 7.86 8.39
C ALA A 421 26.61 6.46 7.76
N GLU A 422 26.45 5.41 8.57
CA GLU A 422 26.29 4.03 8.11
C GLU A 422 24.96 3.81 7.38
N VAL A 423 23.85 4.28 7.96
CA VAL A 423 22.51 4.14 7.35
C VAL A 423 22.39 4.93 6.06
N GLY A 424 22.87 6.18 6.05
CA GLY A 424 22.81 7.06 4.87
C GLY A 424 23.90 6.76 3.83
N ASN A 425 24.77 5.78 4.09
CA ASN A 425 25.90 5.42 3.23
C ASN A 425 26.76 6.66 2.84
N ALA A 426 26.94 7.58 3.78
CA ALA A 426 27.54 8.89 3.53
C ALA A 426 28.58 9.24 4.61
N LEU A 427 29.85 8.98 4.32
CA LEU A 427 30.96 9.40 5.18
C LEU A 427 30.93 10.92 5.41
N GLY A 428 30.83 11.34 6.67
CA GLY A 428 30.70 12.73 7.11
C GLY A 428 29.25 13.27 7.17
N GLY A 429 28.26 12.47 6.79
CA GLY A 429 26.84 12.79 6.94
C GLY A 429 26.37 12.59 8.37
N ALA A 430 26.26 13.67 9.14
CA ALA A 430 25.83 13.64 10.53
C ALA A 430 24.49 14.38 10.69
N GLY A 431 23.41 13.82 10.16
CA GLY A 431 22.11 14.48 10.28
C GLY A 431 20.93 13.69 9.73
N VAL A 432 19.75 14.23 10.00
CA VAL A 432 18.47 13.70 9.56
C VAL A 432 17.83 14.72 8.63
N TYR A 433 17.42 14.25 7.45
CA TYR A 433 16.65 15.03 6.50
C TYR A 433 15.16 14.66 6.63
N TRP A 434 14.34 15.68 6.89
CA TRP A 434 12.92 15.53 7.08
C TRP A 434 12.15 15.81 5.80
N SER A 435 11.33 14.83 5.41
CA SER A 435 10.55 14.86 4.19
C SER A 435 9.09 14.57 4.51
N VAL A 436 8.17 15.13 3.72
CA VAL A 436 6.77 14.73 3.81
C VAL A 436 6.65 13.29 3.36
N ALA A 437 5.90 12.51 4.12
CA ALA A 437 5.60 11.13 3.79
C ALA A 437 4.64 11.10 2.60
N LYS A 438 5.08 10.43 1.54
CA LYS A 438 4.29 10.21 0.32
C LYS A 438 3.77 8.77 0.32
N PRO A 439 2.57 8.56 -0.25
CA PRO A 439 2.03 7.23 -0.47
C PRO A 439 2.88 6.40 -1.43
#